data_AF-A0A3P7ITW6-F1
#
_entry.id   AF-A0A3P7ITW6-F1
#
_cell.length_a   1.000
_cell.length_b   1.000
_cell.length_c   1.000
_cell.angle_alpha   90.00
_cell.angle_beta   90.00
_cell.angle_gamma   90.00
#
_symmetry.space_group_name_H-M   'P 1'
#
loop_
_entity.id
_entity.type
_entity.pdbx_description
1 polymer ?
#
loop_
_entity_poly.entity_id
_entity_poly.type
_entity_poly.pdbx_seq_one_letter_code
_entity_poly.pdbx_strand_id
1 'polypeptide(L)'
;MLDYYNRTPFFYILEFTFYVGWAVLMSTLAVLFVKVFAPYACGSGIPEIKCILSGFVIRGYLGKWTFIIKSVGLILSSASGLSLGKEGPMVHLGCCIGNIFSYLFPKYGMNEAKKREILSASAAAGVSVAFGAPIGGVLFSLEEASYYFPLKTMWRSFFCALIAGIILRIVNPFGSDQTSLFHVDYMMKWTFIELIPFAGLGLFGGILGSMFIFGNIR
;
A
#
# COMPACT_ATOMS: atom_id res chain seq x y z
N MET A 1 -1.43 -19.16 -31.89
CA MET A 1 -1.10 -17.73 -32.14
C MET A 1 -1.59 -17.21 -33.49
N LEU A 2 -1.75 -18.05 -34.52
CA LEU A 2 -2.26 -17.63 -35.84
C LEU A 2 -3.79 -17.40 -35.91
N ASP A 3 -4.58 -17.90 -34.94
CA ASP A 3 -6.04 -17.66 -34.87
C ASP A 3 -6.43 -16.26 -34.37
N TYR A 4 -5.48 -15.44 -33.93
CA TYR A 4 -5.76 -14.06 -33.50
C TYR A 4 -6.10 -13.15 -34.69
N TYR A 5 -5.67 -13.51 -35.91
CA TYR A 5 -5.80 -12.69 -37.11
C TYR A 5 -7.16 -12.85 -37.82
N ASN A 6 -7.94 -13.89 -37.51
CA ASN A 6 -9.25 -14.19 -38.12
C ASN A 6 -10.44 -13.73 -37.27
N ARG A 7 -10.26 -12.74 -36.40
CA ARG A 7 -11.36 -12.23 -35.56
C ARG A 7 -12.21 -11.23 -36.34
N THR A 8 -13.48 -11.59 -36.58
CA THR A 8 -14.45 -10.65 -37.16
C THR A 8 -14.62 -9.42 -36.26
N PRO A 9 -14.94 -8.23 -36.80
CA PRO A 9 -15.14 -7.00 -36.01
C PRO A 9 -16.14 -7.18 -34.84
N PHE A 10 -17.11 -8.07 -34.98
CA PHE A 10 -18.06 -8.44 -33.93
C PHE A 10 -17.39 -9.01 -32.67
N PHE A 11 -16.35 -9.84 -32.80
CA PHE A 11 -15.63 -10.40 -31.65
C PHE A 11 -14.87 -9.31 -30.87
N TYR A 12 -14.27 -8.34 -31.57
CA TYR A 12 -13.60 -7.21 -30.91
C TYR A 12 -14.59 -6.36 -30.10
N ILE A 13 -15.77 -6.09 -30.65
CA ILE A 13 -16.83 -5.36 -29.94
C ILE A 13 -17.27 -6.13 -28.69
N LEU A 14 -17.48 -7.45 -28.80
CA LEU A 14 -17.83 -8.29 -27.66
C LEU A 14 -16.75 -8.29 -26.57
N GLU A 15 -15.47 -8.46 -26.92
CA GLU A 15 -14.37 -8.43 -25.94
C GLU A 15 -14.26 -7.07 -25.26
N PHE A 16 -14.36 -5.98 -26.02
CA PHE A 16 -14.31 -4.64 -25.48
C PHE A 16 -15.48 -4.37 -24.53
N THR A 17 -16.70 -4.73 -24.92
CA THR A 17 -17.89 -4.57 -24.06
C THR A 17 -17.79 -5.41 -22.79
N PHE A 18 -17.28 -6.63 -22.87
CA PHE A 18 -17.05 -7.48 -21.71
C PHE A 18 -15.99 -6.88 -20.78
N TYR A 19 -14.86 -6.43 -21.32
CA TYR A 19 -13.79 -5.81 -20.55
C TYR A 19 -14.27 -4.55 -19.80
N VAL A 20 -14.94 -3.64 -20.52
CA VAL A 20 -15.50 -2.41 -19.94
C VAL A 20 -16.59 -2.75 -18.92
N GLY A 21 -17.50 -3.67 -19.25
CA GLY A 21 -18.56 -4.11 -18.36
C GLY A 21 -18.02 -4.71 -17.06
N TRP A 22 -16.99 -5.54 -17.13
CA TRP A 22 -16.31 -6.11 -15.98
C TRP A 22 -15.63 -5.05 -15.11
N ALA A 23 -14.87 -4.14 -15.71
CA ALA A 23 -14.19 -3.06 -15.00
C ALA A 23 -15.18 -2.15 -14.26
N VAL A 24 -16.27 -1.75 -14.94
CA VAL A 24 -17.33 -0.92 -14.35
C VAL A 24 -18.06 -1.66 -13.24
N LEU A 25 -18.38 -2.94 -13.42
CA LEU A 25 -19.04 -3.76 -12.41
C LEU A 25 -18.20 -3.86 -11.12
N MET A 26 -16.93 -4.26 -11.23
CA MET A 26 -16.04 -4.45 -10.08
C MET A 26 -15.76 -3.13 -9.35
N SER A 27 -15.52 -2.04 -10.09
CA SER A 27 -15.31 -0.71 -9.49
C SER A 27 -16.57 -0.18 -8.81
N THR A 28 -17.76 -0.37 -9.41
CA THR A 28 -19.04 0.04 -8.80
C THR A 28 -19.28 -0.73 -7.51
N LEU A 29 -19.03 -2.05 -7.49
CA LEU A 29 -19.14 -2.85 -6.28
C LEU A 29 -18.16 -2.36 -5.20
N ALA A 30 -16.90 -2.09 -5.54
CA ALA A 30 -15.92 -1.56 -4.60
C ALA A 30 -16.41 -0.23 -3.95
N VAL A 31 -16.93 0.69 -4.77
CA VAL A 31 -17.46 1.98 -4.31
C VAL A 31 -18.69 1.79 -3.43
N LEU A 32 -19.62 0.90 -3.80
CA LEU A 32 -20.81 0.61 -3.00
C LEU A 32 -20.44 0.03 -1.63
N PHE A 33 -19.50 -0.92 -1.58
CA PHE A 33 -19.03 -1.49 -0.32
C PHE A 33 -18.45 -0.43 0.61
N VAL A 34 -17.57 0.43 0.09
CA VAL A 34 -16.95 1.50 0.88
C VAL A 34 -17.98 2.54 1.32
N LYS A 35 -18.84 3.03 0.42
CA LYS A 35 -19.82 4.08 0.74
C LYS A 35 -20.89 3.62 1.72
N VAL A 36 -21.37 2.38 1.60
CA VAL A 36 -22.48 1.88 2.43
C VAL A 36 -21.99 1.38 3.78
N PHE A 37 -20.90 0.62 3.84
CA PHE A 37 -20.49 -0.08 5.07
C PHE A 37 -19.39 0.62 5.86
N ALA A 38 -18.40 1.25 5.21
CA ALA A 38 -17.29 1.89 5.91
C ALA A 38 -16.69 3.05 5.10
N PRO A 39 -17.24 4.27 5.22
CA PRO A 39 -16.72 5.44 4.51
C PRO A 39 -15.24 5.74 4.82
N TYR A 40 -14.78 5.41 6.03
CA TYR A 40 -13.37 5.53 6.45
C TYR A 40 -12.41 4.57 5.72
N ALA A 41 -12.91 3.59 4.97
CA ALA A 41 -12.08 2.71 4.16
C ALA A 41 -11.58 3.39 2.86
N CYS A 42 -12.13 4.56 2.50
CA CYS A 42 -11.79 5.28 1.29
C CYS A 42 -10.30 5.66 1.23
N GLY A 43 -9.76 5.73 0.01
CA GLY A 43 -8.41 6.21 -0.27
C GLY A 43 -7.28 5.31 0.25
N SER A 44 -6.05 5.84 0.19
CA SER A 44 -4.83 5.15 0.64
C SER A 44 -4.86 4.89 2.16
N GLY A 45 -5.10 5.94 2.93
CA GLY A 45 -5.13 5.92 4.39
C GLY A 45 -3.84 6.32 5.08
N ILE A 46 -2.74 6.47 4.34
CA ILE A 46 -1.47 7.00 4.88
C ILE A 46 -1.66 8.39 5.52
N PRO A 47 -2.36 9.37 4.91
CA PRO A 47 -2.52 10.70 5.50
C PRO A 47 -3.19 10.66 6.87
N GLU A 48 -4.24 9.86 7.02
CA GLU A 48 -4.97 9.70 8.28
C GLU A 48 -4.14 8.97 9.34
N ILE A 49 -3.36 7.95 8.94
CA ILE A 49 -2.39 7.31 9.83
C ILE A 49 -1.35 8.33 10.32
N LYS A 50 -0.84 9.19 9.44
CA LYS A 50 0.08 10.27 9.80
C LYS A 50 -0.56 11.22 10.81
N CYS A 51 -1.82 11.61 10.63
CA CYS A 51 -2.58 12.40 11.60
C CYS A 51 -2.70 11.68 12.96
N ILE A 52 -2.99 10.38 12.95
CA ILE A 52 -3.13 9.59 14.19
C ILE A 52 -1.81 9.49 14.95
N LEU A 53 -0.71 9.24 14.25
CA LEU A 53 0.64 9.19 14.84
C LEU A 53 1.10 10.56 15.34
N SER A 54 0.64 11.65 14.70
CA SER A 54 0.96 13.01 15.10
C SER A 54 0.22 13.48 16.37
N GLY A 55 -0.90 12.87 16.73
CA GLY A 55 -1.68 13.38 17.87
C GLY A 55 -3.18 13.16 17.82
N PHE A 56 -3.75 13.10 16.62
CA PHE A 56 -5.19 13.19 16.42
C PHE A 56 -5.86 11.83 16.61
N VAL A 57 -7.12 11.82 17.06
CA VAL A 57 -7.87 10.58 17.26
C VAL A 57 -9.04 10.57 16.28
N ILE A 58 -8.96 9.72 15.26
CA ILE A 58 -10.04 9.51 14.30
C ILE A 58 -10.79 8.23 14.70
N ARG A 59 -11.94 8.38 15.35
CA ARG A 59 -12.72 7.26 15.89
C ARG A 59 -13.24 6.37 14.75
N GLY A 60 -13.13 5.06 14.93
CA GLY A 60 -13.60 4.08 13.94
C GLY A 60 -12.65 3.86 12.74
N TYR A 61 -11.64 4.72 12.54
CA TYR A 61 -10.70 4.59 11.43
C TYR A 61 -9.93 3.26 11.47
N LEU A 62 -9.29 2.97 12.61
CA LEU A 62 -8.55 1.73 12.86
C LEU A 62 -9.44 0.55 13.32
N GLY A 63 -10.72 0.57 12.96
CA GLY A 63 -11.71 -0.39 13.41
C GLY A 63 -11.68 -1.73 12.65
N LYS A 64 -12.16 -2.79 13.28
CA LYS A 64 -12.34 -4.11 12.64
C LYS A 64 -13.23 -4.08 11.40
N TRP A 65 -14.27 -3.24 11.41
CA TRP A 65 -15.17 -3.08 10.26
C TRP A 65 -14.47 -2.41 9.08
N THR A 66 -13.70 -1.34 9.34
CA THR A 66 -12.89 -0.67 8.31
C THR A 66 -11.86 -1.63 7.71
N PHE A 67 -11.21 -2.45 8.53
CA PHE A 67 -10.27 -3.49 8.07
C PHE A 67 -10.91 -4.48 7.08
N ILE A 68 -12.07 -5.04 7.42
CA ILE A 68 -12.78 -6.01 6.57
C ILE A 68 -13.18 -5.35 5.24
N ILE A 69 -13.87 -4.21 5.30
CA ILE A 69 -14.38 -3.54 4.09
C ILE A 69 -13.25 -3.06 3.20
N LYS A 70 -12.16 -2.52 3.77
CA LYS A 70 -11.00 -2.07 2.99
C LYS A 70 -10.27 -3.25 2.33
N SER A 71 -10.21 -4.41 2.99
CA SER A 71 -9.61 -5.62 2.40
C SER A 71 -10.41 -6.13 1.20
N VAL A 72 -11.73 -6.23 1.32
CA VAL A 72 -12.63 -6.63 0.22
C VAL A 72 -12.61 -5.59 -0.91
N GLY A 73 -12.69 -4.30 -0.55
CA GLY A 73 -12.64 -3.20 -1.51
C GLY A 73 -11.33 -3.17 -2.31
N LEU A 74 -10.20 -3.50 -1.68
CA LEU A 74 -8.91 -3.60 -2.36
C LEU A 74 -8.88 -4.74 -3.39
N ILE A 75 -9.46 -5.90 -3.07
CA ILE A 75 -9.57 -7.03 -3.99
C ILE A 75 -10.44 -6.65 -5.20
N LEU A 76 -11.61 -6.05 -4.96
CA LEU A 76 -12.52 -5.59 -6.02
C LEU A 76 -11.88 -4.50 -6.89
N SER A 77 -11.17 -3.55 -6.27
CA SER A 77 -10.44 -2.50 -6.97
C SER A 77 -9.32 -3.07 -7.85
N SER A 78 -8.57 -4.07 -7.37
CA SER A 78 -7.55 -4.75 -8.17
C SER A 78 -8.17 -5.52 -9.35
N ALA A 79 -9.29 -6.22 -9.10
CA ALA A 79 -10.02 -6.97 -10.12
C ALA A 79 -10.66 -6.09 -11.21
N SER A 80 -10.85 -4.80 -10.94
CA SER A 80 -11.39 -3.84 -11.91
C SER A 80 -10.37 -3.37 -12.95
N GLY A 81 -9.08 -3.63 -12.75
CA GLY A 81 -8.01 -3.21 -13.68
C GLY A 81 -7.73 -1.70 -13.70
N LEU A 82 -8.23 -0.95 -12.71
CA LEU A 82 -7.89 0.46 -12.53
C LEU A 82 -6.41 0.63 -12.19
N SER A 83 -5.82 1.77 -12.61
CA SER A 83 -4.44 2.14 -12.26
C SER A 83 -4.36 2.58 -10.80
N LEU A 84 -4.43 1.62 -9.88
CA LEU A 84 -4.46 1.83 -8.43
C LEU A 84 -3.44 0.91 -7.75
N GLY A 85 -2.81 1.42 -6.69
CA GLY A 85 -1.83 0.69 -5.90
C GLY A 85 -2.42 0.09 -4.61
N LYS A 86 -2.00 -1.13 -4.27
CA LYS A 86 -2.32 -1.80 -2.98
C LYS A 86 -1.46 -1.34 -1.81
N GLU A 87 -0.36 -0.66 -2.11
CA GLU A 87 0.72 -0.34 -1.18
C GLU A 87 0.25 0.54 -0.01
N GLY A 88 -0.43 1.65 -0.31
CA GLY A 88 -0.98 2.56 0.70
C GLY A 88 -2.03 1.91 1.61
N PRO A 89 -3.07 1.26 1.04
CA PRO A 89 -4.05 0.51 1.81
C PRO A 89 -3.43 -0.55 2.74
N MET A 90 -2.34 -1.20 2.34
CA MET A 90 -1.67 -2.22 3.16
C MET A 90 -1.08 -1.64 4.45
N VAL A 91 -0.59 -0.39 4.41
CA VAL A 91 -0.14 0.33 5.62
C VAL A 91 -1.30 0.52 6.60
N HIS A 92 -2.46 0.96 6.10
CA HIS A 92 -3.65 1.14 6.92
C HIS A 92 -4.15 -0.18 7.49
N LEU A 93 -4.23 -1.25 6.67
CA LEU A 93 -4.62 -2.58 7.14
C LEU A 93 -3.69 -3.10 8.24
N GLY A 94 -2.38 -2.90 8.10
CA GLY A 94 -1.39 -3.20 9.14
C GLY A 94 -1.69 -2.45 10.45
N CYS A 95 -1.92 -1.13 10.38
CA CYS A 95 -2.30 -0.32 11.53
C CYS A 95 -3.63 -0.75 12.17
N CYS A 96 -4.63 -1.17 11.39
CA CYS A 96 -5.88 -1.71 11.92
C CYS A 96 -5.62 -2.98 12.75
N ILE A 97 -4.81 -3.91 12.22
CA ILE A 97 -4.42 -5.13 12.95
C ILE A 97 -3.67 -4.72 14.23
N GLY A 98 -2.66 -3.85 14.14
CA GLY A 98 -1.92 -3.36 15.30
C GLY A 98 -2.81 -2.75 16.38
N ASN A 99 -3.80 -1.94 15.98
CA ASN A 99 -4.79 -1.35 16.88
C ASN A 99 -5.66 -2.41 17.55
N ILE A 100 -6.20 -3.37 16.79
CA ILE A 100 -7.05 -4.45 17.32
C ILE A 100 -6.28 -5.29 18.35
N PHE A 101 -5.04 -5.68 18.01
CA PHE A 101 -4.19 -6.47 18.91
C PHE A 101 -3.69 -5.66 20.11
N SER A 102 -3.54 -4.33 20.00
CA SER A 102 -3.13 -3.50 21.13
C SER A 102 -4.10 -3.57 22.32
N TYR A 103 -5.40 -3.78 22.06
CA TYR A 103 -6.42 -3.91 23.11
C TYR A 103 -6.35 -5.24 23.87
N LEU A 104 -5.69 -6.28 23.33
CA LEU A 104 -5.45 -7.52 24.05
C LEU A 104 -4.44 -7.35 25.20
N PHE A 105 -3.65 -6.27 25.16
CA PHE A 105 -2.61 -5.98 26.12
C PHE A 105 -2.86 -4.62 26.79
N PRO A 106 -3.34 -4.57 28.04
CA PRO A 106 -3.71 -3.31 28.72
C PRO A 106 -2.61 -2.25 28.72
N LYS A 107 -1.35 -2.66 28.83
CA LYS A 107 -0.16 -1.77 28.74
C LYS A 107 -0.14 -0.90 27.48
N TYR A 108 -0.64 -1.42 26.36
CA TYR A 108 -0.65 -0.74 25.07
C TYR A 108 -2.04 -0.18 24.73
N GLY A 109 -3.10 -0.91 25.06
CA GLY A 109 -4.48 -0.47 24.79
C GLY A 109 -4.93 0.73 25.63
N MET A 110 -4.42 0.87 26.86
CA MET A 110 -4.79 1.99 27.75
C MET A 110 -3.85 3.20 27.66
N ASN A 111 -2.72 3.07 26.95
CA ASN A 111 -1.73 4.14 26.81
C ASN A 111 -1.56 4.51 25.33
N GLU A 112 -2.19 5.62 24.92
CA GLU A 112 -2.17 6.09 23.54
C GLU A 112 -0.76 6.40 23.01
N ALA A 113 0.19 6.82 23.87
CA ALA A 113 1.58 7.02 23.45
C ALA A 113 2.26 5.68 23.08
N LYS A 114 2.04 4.64 23.89
CA LYS A 114 2.56 3.29 23.61
C LYS A 114 1.82 2.61 22.46
N LYS A 115 0.55 2.91 22.28
CA LYS A 115 -0.24 2.46 21.13
C LYS A 115 0.30 3.04 19.83
N ARG A 116 0.68 4.32 19.79
CA ARG A 116 1.34 4.92 18.63
C ARG A 116 2.66 4.22 18.28
N GLU A 117 3.45 3.79 19.27
CA GLU A 117 4.65 2.97 19.00
C GLU A 117 4.28 1.64 18.27
N ILE A 118 3.17 0.99 18.65
CA ILE A 118 2.67 -0.20 17.95
C ILE A 118 2.19 0.15 16.54
N LEU A 119 1.46 1.25 16.37
CA LEU A 119 0.96 1.67 15.06
C LEU A 119 2.10 1.98 14.10
N SER A 120 3.15 2.66 14.55
CA SER A 120 4.36 2.90 13.74
C SER A 120 5.05 1.59 13.33
N ALA A 121 5.15 0.62 14.23
CA ALA A 121 5.69 -0.71 13.91
C ALA A 121 4.79 -1.48 12.92
N SER A 122 3.47 -1.34 13.07
CA SER A 122 2.47 -1.98 12.22
C SER A 122 2.44 -1.37 10.81
N ALA A 123 2.62 -0.06 10.70
CA ALA A 123 2.79 0.64 9.43
C ALA A 123 4.05 0.11 8.70
N ALA A 124 5.18 -0.01 9.40
CA ALA A 124 6.41 -0.56 8.84
C ALA A 124 6.23 -2.00 8.34
N ALA A 125 5.53 -2.83 9.11
CA ALA A 125 5.21 -4.19 8.71
C ALA A 125 4.28 -4.24 7.49
N GLY A 126 3.26 -3.37 7.42
CA GLY A 126 2.37 -3.24 6.28
C GLY A 126 3.14 -2.93 4.99
N VAL A 127 4.03 -1.94 5.03
CA VAL A 127 4.90 -1.59 3.88
C VAL A 127 5.85 -2.73 3.53
N SER A 128 6.43 -3.40 4.53
CA SER A 128 7.30 -4.56 4.32
C SER A 128 6.60 -5.68 3.57
N VAL A 129 5.34 -5.99 3.91
CA VAL A 129 4.54 -7.00 3.20
C VAL A 129 4.13 -6.52 1.80
N ALA A 130 3.88 -5.23 1.65
CA ALA A 130 3.42 -4.68 0.40
C ALA A 130 4.52 -4.70 -0.69
N PHE A 131 5.76 -4.35 -0.31
CA PHE A 131 6.93 -4.27 -1.20
C PHE A 131 7.94 -5.43 -1.08
N GLY A 132 7.85 -6.26 -0.04
CA GLY A 132 8.86 -7.28 0.26
C GLY A 132 10.19 -6.73 0.77
N ALA A 133 10.19 -5.52 1.34
CA ALA A 133 11.38 -4.79 1.75
C ALA A 133 11.31 -4.32 3.22
N PRO A 134 11.82 -5.11 4.19
CA PRO A 134 11.71 -4.78 5.62
C PRO A 134 12.38 -3.46 6.01
N ILE A 135 13.59 -3.20 5.51
CA ILE A 135 14.34 -1.96 5.83
C ILE A 135 13.60 -0.75 5.24
N GLY A 136 13.16 -0.85 3.97
CA GLY A 136 12.39 0.19 3.31
C GLY A 136 11.08 0.50 4.05
N GLY A 137 10.40 -0.52 4.58
CA GLY A 137 9.18 -0.34 5.37
C GLY A 137 9.40 0.43 6.68
N VAL A 138 10.51 0.18 7.38
CA VAL A 138 10.87 0.93 8.59
C VAL A 138 11.23 2.36 8.27
N LEU A 139 12.05 2.59 7.22
CA LEU A 139 12.42 3.93 6.78
C LEU A 139 11.19 4.74 6.37
N PHE A 140 10.26 4.13 5.62
CA PHE A 140 8.99 4.76 5.27
C PHE A 140 8.17 5.14 6.51
N SER A 141 8.05 4.24 7.49
CA SER A 141 7.30 4.55 8.72
C SER A 141 7.94 5.67 9.54
N LEU A 142 9.28 5.79 9.48
CA LEU A 142 10.03 6.85 10.12
C LEU A 142 9.89 8.19 9.39
N GLU A 143 10.03 8.19 8.07
CA GLU A 143 10.07 9.41 7.25
C GLU A 143 8.67 9.97 6.97
N GLU A 144 7.72 9.11 6.63
CA GLU A 144 6.40 9.55 6.14
C GLU A 144 5.29 9.44 7.19
N ALA A 145 5.30 8.39 8.01
CA ALA A 145 4.17 8.12 8.92
C ALA A 145 4.32 8.75 10.30
N SER A 146 5.53 8.74 10.89
CA SER A 146 5.73 9.05 12.31
C SER A 146 6.44 10.39 12.53
N TYR A 147 5.86 11.27 13.36
CA TYR A 147 6.55 12.52 13.78
C TYR A 147 7.65 12.25 14.83
N TYR A 148 7.41 11.31 15.74
CA TYR A 148 8.35 10.93 16.80
C TYR A 148 8.61 9.43 16.75
N PHE A 149 9.87 9.03 16.56
CA PHE A 149 10.24 7.64 16.36
C PHE A 149 11.46 7.25 17.22
N PRO A 150 11.24 6.83 18.48
CA PRO A 150 12.34 6.55 19.39
C PRO A 150 13.09 5.27 18.97
N LEU A 151 14.40 5.19 19.27
CA LEU A 151 15.27 4.09 18.85
C LEU A 151 14.74 2.71 19.27
N LYS A 152 14.10 2.60 20.45
CA LYS A 152 13.46 1.35 20.90
C LYS A 152 12.32 0.92 19.99
N THR A 153 11.54 1.87 19.47
CA THR A 153 10.46 1.60 18.51
C THR A 153 11.02 1.27 17.13
N MET A 154 12.14 1.89 16.73
CA MET A 154 12.84 1.54 15.49
C MET A 154 13.23 0.07 15.44
N TRP A 155 13.93 -0.42 16.46
CA TRP A 155 14.34 -1.83 16.53
C TRP A 155 13.15 -2.79 16.54
N ARG A 156 12.09 -2.45 17.28
CA ARG A 156 10.85 -3.25 17.31
C ARG A 156 10.13 -3.26 15.96
N SER A 157 10.10 -2.12 15.28
CA SER A 157 9.51 -1.98 13.94
C SER A 157 10.29 -2.79 12.92
N PHE A 158 11.63 -2.77 13.00
CA PHE A 158 12.50 -3.58 12.16
C PHE A 158 12.27 -5.07 12.36
N PHE A 159 12.23 -5.53 13.61
CA PHE A 159 11.94 -6.93 13.91
C PHE A 159 10.55 -7.36 13.40
N CYS A 160 9.53 -6.51 13.60
CA CYS A 160 8.18 -6.75 13.09
C CYS A 160 8.13 -6.81 11.56
N ALA A 161 8.75 -5.85 10.88
CA ALA A 161 8.85 -5.79 9.43
C ALA A 161 9.63 -6.99 8.84
N LEU A 162 10.68 -7.43 9.51
CA LEU A 162 11.48 -8.61 9.12
C LEU A 162 10.64 -9.88 9.20
N ILE A 163 9.93 -10.11 10.31
CA ILE A 163 9.03 -11.26 10.46
C ILE A 163 7.95 -11.22 9.39
N ALA A 164 7.36 -10.05 9.14
CA ALA A 164 6.32 -9.91 8.13
C ALA A 164 6.83 -10.26 6.72
N GLY A 165 8.05 -9.84 6.37
CA GLY A 165 8.71 -10.20 5.12
C GLY A 165 9.08 -11.69 5.03
N ILE A 166 9.54 -12.30 6.13
CA ILE A 166 9.81 -13.75 6.19
C ILE A 166 8.52 -14.55 5.98
N ILE A 167 7.43 -14.17 6.65
CA ILE A 167 6.12 -14.82 6.48
C ILE A 167 5.64 -14.70 5.03
N LEU A 168 5.77 -13.52 4.43
CA LEU A 168 5.43 -13.32 3.02
C LEU A 168 6.22 -14.29 2.11
N ARG A 169 7.52 -14.45 2.37
CA ARG A 169 8.37 -15.40 1.63
C ARG A 169 7.95 -16.85 1.83
N ILE A 170 7.60 -17.24 3.05
CA ILE A 170 7.16 -18.62 3.37
C ILE A 170 5.81 -18.92 2.70
N VAL A 171 4.87 -17.99 2.75
CA VAL A 171 3.54 -18.16 2.13
C VAL A 171 3.66 -18.21 0.60
N ASN A 172 4.61 -17.48 0.03
CA ASN A 172 4.89 -17.40 -1.41
C ASN A 172 3.61 -17.30 -2.27
N PRO A 173 2.81 -16.23 -2.13
CA PRO A 173 1.52 -16.11 -2.82
C PRO A 173 1.65 -16.07 -4.35
N PHE A 174 2.82 -15.74 -4.88
CA PHE A 174 3.08 -15.64 -6.31
C PHE A 174 3.79 -16.87 -6.89
N GLY A 175 4.16 -17.85 -6.06
CA GLY A 175 4.95 -19.01 -6.49
C GLY A 175 6.34 -18.64 -7.03
N SER A 176 6.87 -17.48 -6.65
CA SER A 176 8.19 -16.98 -7.08
C SER A 176 9.19 -17.13 -5.94
N ASP A 177 10.44 -17.49 -6.25
CA ASP A 177 11.52 -17.57 -5.26
C ASP A 177 12.00 -16.19 -4.77
N GLN A 178 11.51 -15.12 -5.41
CA GLN A 178 11.89 -13.74 -5.13
C GLN A 178 10.90 -13.06 -4.18
N THR A 179 11.45 -12.34 -3.20
CA THR A 179 10.66 -11.61 -2.20
C THR A 179 10.14 -10.26 -2.71
N SER A 180 10.81 -9.67 -3.71
CA SER A 180 10.42 -8.38 -4.31
C SER A 180 9.48 -8.60 -5.49
N LEU A 181 8.39 -7.84 -5.55
CA LEU A 181 7.41 -7.93 -6.64
C LEU A 181 8.00 -7.58 -8.02
N PHE A 182 9.01 -6.70 -8.04
CA PHE A 182 9.68 -6.22 -9.25
C PHE A 182 11.18 -6.46 -9.11
N HIS A 183 11.64 -7.60 -9.60
CA HIS A 183 13.07 -7.88 -9.71
C HIS A 183 13.56 -7.51 -11.12
N VAL A 184 14.68 -6.80 -11.18
CA VAL A 184 15.33 -6.44 -12.44
C VAL A 184 16.77 -6.91 -12.36
N ASP A 185 17.12 -7.88 -13.21
CA ASP A 185 18.49 -8.35 -13.38
C ASP A 185 19.29 -7.34 -14.22
N TYR A 186 20.14 -6.55 -13.58
CA TYR A 186 21.02 -5.62 -14.29
C TYR A 186 22.29 -6.33 -14.75
N MET A 187 22.46 -6.46 -16.06
CA MET A 187 23.70 -6.98 -16.66
C MET A 187 24.79 -5.91 -16.82
N MET A 188 24.42 -4.63 -16.86
CA MET A 188 25.36 -3.52 -17.07
C MET A 188 25.67 -2.77 -15.77
N LYS A 189 26.93 -2.44 -15.57
CA LYS A 189 27.40 -1.57 -14.49
C LYS A 189 27.42 -0.13 -14.97
N TRP A 190 26.89 0.79 -14.16
CA TRP A 190 26.84 2.21 -14.48
C TRP A 190 28.25 2.85 -14.46
N THR A 191 28.42 3.92 -15.23
CA THR A 191 29.65 4.72 -15.25
C THR A 191 29.43 6.10 -14.66
N PHE A 192 30.47 6.77 -14.14
CA PHE A 192 30.33 8.08 -13.49
C PHE A 192 29.73 9.17 -14.39
N ILE A 193 29.91 9.07 -15.71
CA ILE A 193 29.35 10.02 -16.68
C ILE A 193 27.82 9.92 -16.71
N GLU A 194 27.24 8.73 -16.48
CA GLU A 194 25.79 8.49 -16.43
C GLU A 194 25.11 9.15 -15.23
N LEU A 195 25.88 9.61 -14.23
CA LEU A 195 25.31 10.36 -13.10
C LEU A 195 24.68 11.68 -13.55
N ILE A 196 25.19 12.30 -14.62
CA ILE A 196 24.64 13.53 -15.19
C ILE A 196 23.22 13.30 -15.74
N PRO A 197 22.97 12.34 -16.65
CA PRO A 197 21.61 12.05 -17.09
C PRO A 197 20.71 11.52 -15.96
N PHE A 198 21.25 10.79 -14.96
CA PHE A 198 20.44 10.40 -13.78
C PHE A 198 19.99 11.60 -12.94
N ALA A 199 20.85 12.60 -12.73
CA ALA A 199 20.46 13.84 -12.08
C ALA A 199 19.41 14.61 -12.90
N GLY A 200 19.57 14.63 -14.23
CA GLY A 200 18.57 15.18 -15.15
C GLY A 200 17.21 14.49 -15.00
N LEU A 201 17.17 13.16 -15.00
CA LEU A 201 15.94 12.38 -14.77
C LEU A 201 15.30 12.70 -13.41
N GLY A 202 16.10 12.87 -12.35
CA GLY A 202 15.62 13.29 -11.04
C GLY A 202 14.95 14.67 -11.07
N LEU A 203 15.56 15.64 -11.77
CA LEU A 203 14.99 16.98 -11.94
C LEU A 203 13.65 16.93 -12.71
N PHE A 204 13.61 16.22 -13.84
CA PHE A 204 12.38 16.06 -14.62
C PHE A 204 11.29 15.33 -13.83
N GLY A 205 11.64 14.28 -13.10
CA GLY A 205 10.73 13.56 -12.20
C GLY A 205 10.15 14.48 -11.11
N GLY A 206 10.96 15.35 -10.52
CA GLY A 206 10.52 16.34 -9.55
C GLY A 206 9.55 17.38 -10.12
N ILE A 207 9.83 17.89 -11.33
CA ILE A 207 8.95 18.87 -12.02
C ILE A 207 7.61 18.22 -12.37
N LEU A 208 7.63 17.05 -13.02
CA LEU A 208 6.41 16.32 -13.39
C LEU A 208 5.60 15.91 -12.15
N GLY A 209 6.27 15.47 -11.09
CA GLY A 209 5.64 15.14 -9.81
C GLY A 209 4.96 16.36 -9.17
N SER A 210 5.61 17.53 -9.18
CA SER A 210 5.02 18.78 -8.69
C SER A 210 3.79 19.19 -9.51
N MET A 211 3.86 19.10 -10.84
CA MET A 211 2.71 19.37 -11.73
C MET A 211 1.55 18.39 -11.46
N PHE A 212 1.86 17.10 -11.25
CA PHE A 212 0.85 16.10 -10.90
C PHE A 212 0.20 16.40 -9.55
N ILE A 213 0.97 16.76 -8.53
CA ILE A 213 0.42 17.17 -7.21
C ILE A 213 -0.47 18.40 -7.37
N PHE A 214 -0.01 19.43 -8.09
CA PHE A 214 -0.81 20.63 -8.34
C PHE A 214 -2.12 20.33 -9.07
N GLY A 215 -2.08 19.43 -10.06
CA GLY A 215 -3.27 18.98 -10.79
C GLY A 215 -4.25 18.18 -9.94
N ASN A 216 -3.80 17.49 -8.88
CA ASN A 216 -4.67 16.72 -7.99
C ASN A 216 -5.26 17.55 -6.83
N ILE A 217 -4.67 18.71 -6.50
CA ILE A 217 -5.19 19.61 -5.47
C ILE A 217 -6.38 20.43 -6.00
N ARG A 218 -6.46 20.64 -7.32
CA ARG A 218 -7.49 21.45 -7.98
C ARG A 218 -8.70 20.62 -8.38
#